data_AF-A0AAN0NGC4-F1
#
_entry.id   AF-A0AAN0NGC4-F1
#
_cell.length_a   1.000
_cell.length_b   1.000
_cell.length_c   1.000
_cell.angle_alpha   90.00
_cell.angle_beta   90.00
_cell.angle_gamma   90.00
#
_symmetry.space_group_name_H-M   'P 1'
#
loop_
_entity.id
_entity.type
_entity.pdbx_description
1 polymer ?
#
loop_
_entity_poly.entity_id
_entity_poly.type
_entity_poly.pdbx_seq_one_letter_code
_entity_poly.pdbx_strand_id
1 'polypeptide(L)'
;MGDGVVSIPNSFQLEELNIKETSKTSSDTNDLIKKFGDYVAMMFCIPLDVFYGSQTEKSTGTDDFMTFAVMPIIKIIETGLNAGLISEKDYLNNTRIIANKFSMQYFNIMDISSSIDKLRSVGYSFNDTQTFIDEPTIDEEWANKRFITKNYQDMKFDEQQEGGD
;
A
#
# COMPACT_ATOMS: atom_id res chain seq x y z
N MET A 1 45.45 -12.67 -31.19
CA MET A 1 45.26 -14.00 -30.59
C MET A 1 45.71 -14.98 -31.66
N GLY A 2 46.88 -15.59 -31.49
CA GLY A 2 47.50 -16.40 -32.54
C GLY A 2 47.00 -17.84 -32.44
N ASP A 3 46.64 -18.42 -33.58
CA ASP A 3 46.25 -19.82 -33.66
C ASP A 3 47.45 -20.73 -33.32
N GLY A 4 47.24 -21.64 -32.37
CA GLY A 4 48.25 -22.63 -31.97
C GLY A 4 48.08 -23.91 -32.79
N VAL A 5 49.12 -24.30 -33.53
CA VAL A 5 49.16 -25.57 -34.25
C VAL A 5 49.84 -26.63 -33.39
N VAL A 6 49.18 -27.78 -33.20
CA VAL A 6 49.73 -28.94 -32.49
C VAL A 6 49.99 -30.05 -33.51
N SER A 7 51.24 -30.51 -33.62
CA SER A 7 51.61 -31.65 -34.47
C SER A 7 51.38 -32.96 -33.72
N ILE A 8 50.58 -33.84 -34.32
CA ILE A 8 50.15 -35.10 -33.70
C ILE A 8 50.68 -36.26 -34.57
N PRO A 9 51.30 -37.31 -33.98
CA PRO A 9 51.73 -38.48 -34.75
C PRO A 9 50.51 -39.25 -35.31
N ASN A 10 50.66 -39.87 -36.49
CA ASN A 10 49.59 -40.61 -37.17
C ASN A 10 48.94 -41.76 -36.34
N SER A 11 49.57 -42.19 -35.24
CA SER A 11 49.05 -43.20 -34.32
C SER A 11 48.10 -42.66 -33.26
N PHE A 12 47.95 -41.34 -33.17
CA PHE A 12 47.06 -40.67 -32.22
C PHE A 12 45.89 -40.03 -32.97
N GLN A 13 44.69 -40.24 -32.46
CA GLN A 13 43.49 -39.55 -32.90
C GLN A 13 43.11 -38.51 -31.85
N LEU A 14 42.93 -37.26 -32.27
CA LEU A 14 42.29 -36.26 -31.43
C LEU A 14 40.79 -36.37 -31.66
N GLU A 15 40.07 -36.69 -30.59
CA GLU A 15 38.62 -36.50 -30.54
C GLU A 15 38.39 -35.23 -29.73
N GLU A 16 37.73 -34.24 -30.35
CA GLU A 16 37.23 -33.11 -29.59
C GLU A 16 36.18 -33.66 -28.62
N LEU A 17 36.45 -33.53 -27.32
CA LEU A 17 35.44 -33.81 -26.31
C LEU A 17 34.34 -32.77 -26.49
N ASN A 18 33.33 -33.14 -27.29
CA ASN A 18 32.07 -32.43 -27.39
C ASN A 18 31.29 -32.70 -26.09
N ILE A 19 31.82 -32.19 -24.97
CA ILE A 19 31.05 -32.06 -23.76
C ILE A 19 29.90 -31.18 -24.20
N LYS A 20 28.69 -31.76 -24.32
CA LYS A 20 27.45 -31.00 -24.33
C LYS A 20 27.31 -30.36 -22.94
N GLU A 21 28.24 -29.49 -22.58
CA GLU A 21 28.02 -28.51 -21.55
C GLU A 21 26.79 -27.79 -22.06
N THR A 22 25.68 -27.97 -21.36
CA THR A 22 24.61 -27.00 -21.42
C THR A 22 25.30 -25.71 -21.02
N SER A 23 25.74 -24.91 -22.00
CA SER A 23 26.61 -23.77 -21.75
C SER A 23 25.83 -22.89 -20.80
N LYS A 24 26.16 -22.93 -19.51
CA LYS A 24 25.54 -22.08 -18.52
C LYS A 24 25.96 -20.68 -18.90
N THR A 25 25.09 -20.03 -19.65
CA THR A 25 25.41 -18.75 -20.24
C THR A 25 25.29 -17.74 -19.11
N SER A 26 25.97 -16.61 -19.21
CA SER A 26 25.84 -15.54 -18.20
C SER A 26 24.38 -15.12 -17.99
N SER A 27 23.47 -15.37 -18.96
CA SER A 27 22.02 -15.15 -18.78
C SER A 27 21.38 -16.07 -17.75
N ASP A 28 21.78 -17.34 -17.66
CA ASP A 28 21.20 -18.29 -16.70
C ASP A 28 21.49 -17.85 -15.25
N THR A 29 22.68 -17.30 -15.02
CA THR A 29 23.07 -16.72 -13.74
C THR A 29 22.25 -15.47 -13.42
N ASN A 30 22.01 -14.61 -14.41
CA ASN A 30 21.19 -13.41 -14.23
C ASN A 30 19.72 -13.76 -13.93
N ASP A 31 19.17 -14.78 -14.60
CA ASP A 31 17.81 -15.25 -14.36
C ASP A 31 17.66 -15.85 -12.96
N LEU A 32 18.69 -16.56 -12.48
CA LEU A 32 18.74 -17.07 -11.11
C LEU A 32 18.71 -15.91 -10.10
N ILE A 33 19.56 -14.89 -10.30
CA ILE A 33 19.62 -13.71 -9.44
C ILE A 33 18.26 -12.99 -9.42
N LYS A 34 17.62 -12.84 -10.57
CA LYS A 34 16.29 -12.24 -10.68
C LYS A 34 15.25 -13.02 -9.89
N LYS A 35 15.22 -14.35 -10.02
CA LYS A 35 14.30 -15.20 -9.23
C LYS A 35 14.50 -15.03 -7.73
N PHE A 36 15.75 -14.96 -7.27
CA PHE A 36 16.04 -14.66 -5.86
C PHE A 36 15.50 -13.30 -5.45
N GLY A 37 15.71 -12.26 -6.28
CA GLY A 37 15.13 -10.94 -6.08
C GLY A 37 13.61 -10.97 -5.96
N ASP A 38 12.94 -11.68 -6.88
CA ASP A 38 11.48 -11.81 -6.90
C ASP A 38 10.96 -12.49 -5.62
N TYR A 39 11.60 -13.57 -5.18
CA TYR A 39 11.22 -14.26 -3.94
C TYR A 39 11.35 -13.35 -2.71
N VAL A 40 12.45 -12.60 -2.60
CA VAL A 40 12.67 -11.68 -1.48
C VAL A 40 11.64 -10.55 -1.51
N ALA A 41 11.42 -9.94 -2.67
CA ALA A 41 10.44 -8.86 -2.83
C ALA A 41 9.03 -9.32 -2.42
N MET A 42 8.59 -10.49 -2.91
CA MET A 42 7.30 -11.06 -2.56
C MET A 42 7.18 -11.41 -1.07
N MET A 43 8.26 -11.90 -0.45
CA MET A 43 8.28 -12.22 0.98
C MET A 43 8.04 -10.98 1.86
N PHE A 44 8.50 -9.81 1.42
CA PHE A 44 8.26 -8.51 2.07
C PHE A 44 7.05 -7.76 1.50
N CYS A 45 6.20 -8.44 0.71
CA CYS A 45 5.02 -7.86 0.06
C CYS A 45 5.32 -6.62 -0.80
N ILE A 46 6.52 -6.56 -1.39
CA ILE A 46 6.96 -5.49 -2.29
C ILE A 46 6.56 -5.87 -3.72
N PRO A 47 5.72 -5.08 -4.40
CA PRO A 47 5.40 -5.30 -5.82
C PRO A 47 6.65 -5.26 -6.69
N LEU A 48 6.76 -6.19 -7.66
CA LEU A 48 7.98 -6.35 -8.46
C LEU A 48 8.28 -5.14 -9.34
N ASP A 49 7.26 -4.46 -9.83
CA ASP A 49 7.40 -3.26 -10.64
C ASP A 49 7.94 -2.07 -9.83
N VAL A 50 7.56 -1.96 -8.55
CA VAL A 50 8.18 -1.04 -7.59
C VAL A 50 9.63 -1.47 -7.32
N PHE A 51 9.84 -2.75 -7.03
CA PHE A 51 11.15 -3.30 -6.67
C PHE A 51 12.21 -3.09 -7.76
N TYR A 52 11.85 -3.28 -9.04
CA TYR A 52 12.74 -3.08 -10.18
C TYR A 52 12.66 -1.66 -10.78
N GLY A 53 11.79 -0.80 -10.29
CA GLY A 53 11.57 0.55 -10.84
C GLY A 53 11.02 0.54 -12.27
N SER A 54 10.36 -0.54 -12.68
CA SER A 54 9.71 -0.65 -14.00
C SER A 54 8.27 -0.11 -14.01
N GLN A 55 7.93 0.75 -13.04
CA GLN A 55 6.62 1.35 -12.95
C GLN A 55 6.34 2.24 -14.17
N THR A 56 5.12 2.17 -14.67
CA THR A 56 4.60 3.07 -15.71
C THR A 56 3.67 4.09 -15.08
N GLU A 57 3.31 5.17 -15.79
CA GLU A 57 2.38 6.19 -15.29
C GLU A 57 1.00 5.65 -14.86
N LYS A 58 0.64 4.41 -15.25
CA LYS A 58 -0.62 3.74 -14.86
C LYS A 58 -0.44 2.70 -13.75
N SER A 59 0.75 2.55 -13.18
CA SER A 59 0.97 1.52 -12.16
C SER A 59 0.37 1.92 -10.80
N THR A 60 -0.45 1.03 -10.25
CA THR A 60 -0.92 1.05 -8.85
C THR A 60 0.13 0.48 -7.89
N GLY A 61 1.32 0.10 -8.39
CA GLY A 61 2.34 -0.59 -7.60
C GLY A 61 2.78 0.20 -6.37
N THR A 62 2.81 1.53 -6.44
CA THR A 62 3.11 2.36 -5.27
C THR A 62 2.01 2.27 -4.20
N ASP A 63 0.73 2.24 -4.60
CA ASP A 63 -0.39 2.09 -3.67
C ASP A 63 -0.43 0.69 -3.05
N ASP A 64 -0.16 -0.33 -3.86
CA ASP A 64 -0.06 -1.72 -3.40
C ASP A 64 1.11 -1.89 -2.42
N PHE A 65 2.27 -1.28 -2.72
CA PHE A 65 3.41 -1.27 -1.81
C PHE A 65 3.06 -0.62 -0.47
N MET A 66 2.42 0.55 -0.49
CA MET A 66 1.99 1.21 0.74
C MET A 66 0.99 0.34 1.51
N THR A 67 0.05 -0.29 0.81
CA THR A 67 -0.99 -1.12 1.41
C THR A 67 -0.45 -2.36 2.09
N PHE A 68 0.38 -3.12 1.39
CA PHE A 68 0.76 -4.46 1.82
C PHE A 68 2.09 -4.49 2.59
N ALA A 69 3.04 -3.61 2.26
CA ALA A 69 4.34 -3.60 2.92
C ALA A 69 4.41 -2.57 4.07
N VAL A 70 3.90 -1.35 3.86
CA VAL A 70 4.13 -0.24 4.79
C VAL A 70 3.06 -0.12 5.88
N MET A 71 1.77 -0.14 5.52
CA MET A 71 0.68 0.01 6.49
C MET A 71 0.71 -1.00 7.64
N PRO A 72 0.99 -2.30 7.43
CA PRO A 72 1.08 -3.26 8.53
C PRO A 72 2.18 -2.91 9.53
N ILE A 73 3.33 -2.39 9.06
CA ILE A 73 4.44 -1.98 9.91
C ILE A 73 4.04 -0.77 10.77
N ILE A 74 3.41 0.23 10.15
CA ILE A 74 2.88 1.39 10.88
C ILE A 74 1.90 0.93 11.96
N LYS A 75 1.00 -0.01 11.63
CA LYS A 75 0.03 -0.51 12.60
C LYS A 75 0.67 -1.22 13.78
N ILE A 76 1.70 -2.04 13.54
CA ILE A 76 2.46 -2.71 14.60
C ILE A 76 3.11 -1.67 15.52
N ILE A 77 3.69 -0.61 14.96
CA ILE A 77 4.31 0.47 15.74
C ILE A 77 3.25 1.20 16.56
N GLU A 78 2.12 1.62 15.96
CA GLU A 78 1.01 2.26 16.68
C GLU A 78 0.49 1.38 17.82
N THR A 79 0.24 0.09 17.55
CA THR A 79 -0.25 -0.84 18.57
C THR A 79 0.78 -1.02 19.68
N GLY A 80 2.07 -1.16 19.36
CA GLY A 80 3.13 -1.27 20.35
C GLY A 80 3.25 -0.02 21.23
N LEU A 81 3.17 1.16 20.64
CA LEU A 81 3.20 2.43 21.37
C LEU A 81 1.97 2.60 22.27
N ASN A 82 0.77 2.31 21.77
CA ASN A 82 -0.45 2.37 22.56
C ASN A 82 -0.43 1.38 23.73
N ALA A 83 -0.01 0.13 23.49
CA ALA A 83 0.06 -0.88 24.53
C ALA A 83 1.12 -0.56 25.61
N GLY A 84 2.21 0.11 25.24
CA GLY A 84 3.30 0.43 26.16
C GLY A 84 3.15 1.76 26.90
N LEU A 85 2.53 2.77 26.30
CA LEU A 85 2.52 4.14 26.83
C LEU A 85 1.15 4.61 27.32
N ILE A 86 0.07 3.99 26.84
CA ILE A 86 -1.30 4.40 27.17
C ILE A 86 -1.91 3.37 28.11
N SER A 87 -2.54 3.83 29.19
CA SER A 87 -3.26 2.94 30.10
C SER A 87 -4.54 2.39 29.44
N GLU A 88 -5.00 1.22 29.85
CA GLU A 88 -6.25 0.64 29.35
C GLU A 88 -7.43 1.60 29.50
N LYS A 89 -7.51 2.28 30.65
CA LYS A 89 -8.57 3.26 30.92
C LYS A 89 -8.52 4.44 29.95
N ASP A 90 -7.33 4.98 29.69
CA ASP A 90 -7.18 6.13 28.79
C ASP A 90 -7.45 5.73 27.34
N TYR A 91 -7.03 4.53 26.94
CA TYR A 91 -7.34 3.96 25.63
C TYR A 91 -8.84 3.81 25.42
N LEU A 92 -9.59 3.33 26.42
CA LEU A 92 -11.05 3.24 26.40
C LEU A 92 -11.73 4.63 26.36
N ASN A 93 -11.07 5.66 26.88
CA ASN A 93 -11.53 7.05 26.81
C ASN A 93 -11.05 7.78 25.54
N ASN A 94 -10.78 7.05 24.44
CA ASN A 94 -10.31 7.59 23.15
C ASN A 94 -8.93 8.29 23.17
N THR A 95 -8.14 8.14 24.23
CA THR A 95 -6.74 8.59 24.21
C THR A 95 -5.90 7.55 23.48
N ARG A 96 -5.39 7.88 22.29
CA ARG A 96 -4.61 6.95 21.46
C ARG A 96 -3.51 7.68 20.70
N ILE A 97 -2.40 6.99 20.50
CA ILE A 97 -1.31 7.41 19.62
C ILE A 97 -1.63 6.89 18.21
N ILE A 98 -1.70 7.79 17.24
CA ILE A 98 -1.94 7.45 15.82
C ILE A 98 -0.84 8.09 14.99
N ALA A 99 -0.33 7.37 14.00
CA ALA A 99 0.58 7.92 13.02
C ALA A 99 -0.20 8.76 12.00
N ASN A 100 0.26 9.98 11.74
CA ASN A 100 -0.33 10.81 10.70
C ASN A 100 0.02 10.24 9.32
N LYS A 101 -1.01 9.89 8.53
CA LYS A 101 -0.88 9.28 7.20
C LYS A 101 -1.19 10.25 6.04
N PHE A 102 -1.64 11.49 6.32
CA PHE A 102 -2.17 12.43 5.31
C PHE A 102 -1.15 12.95 4.31
N SER A 103 0.13 12.97 4.70
CA SER A 103 1.22 13.37 3.80
C SER A 103 1.73 12.22 2.94
N MET A 104 1.23 11.00 3.13
CA MET A 104 1.60 9.87 2.29
C MET A 104 0.79 9.94 1.00
N GLN A 105 1.44 9.75 -0.15
CA GLN A 105 0.78 9.77 -1.47
C GLN A 105 -0.44 8.81 -1.53
N TYR A 106 -0.38 7.71 -0.78
CA TYR A 106 -1.44 6.73 -0.59
C TYR A 106 -2.74 7.30 0.02
N PHE A 107 -2.63 8.32 0.88
CA PHE A 107 -3.76 8.89 1.62
C PHE A 107 -3.81 10.41 1.47
N ASN A 108 -4.12 10.87 0.27
CA ASN A 108 -4.26 12.29 -0.03
C ASN A 108 -5.69 12.77 0.27
N ILE A 109 -5.81 13.71 1.22
CA ILE A 109 -7.10 14.30 1.61
C ILE A 109 -7.85 14.92 0.43
N MET A 110 -7.11 15.45 -0.56
CA MET A 110 -7.71 16.08 -1.74
C MET A 110 -8.44 15.06 -2.60
N ASP A 111 -7.91 13.84 -2.70
CA ASP A 111 -8.47 12.77 -3.53
C ASP A 111 -9.76 12.19 -2.90
N ILE A 112 -9.82 12.12 -1.56
CA ILE A 112 -10.98 11.60 -0.82
C ILE A 112 -12.02 12.68 -0.47
N SER A 113 -11.72 13.96 -0.65
CA SER A 113 -12.58 15.10 -0.27
C SER A 113 -14.00 14.98 -0.83
N SER A 114 -14.13 14.64 -2.11
CA SER A 114 -15.42 14.47 -2.78
C SER A 114 -16.23 13.28 -2.23
N SER A 115 -15.55 12.22 -1.78
CA SER A 115 -16.18 11.07 -1.14
C SER A 115 -16.65 11.41 0.28
N ILE A 116 -15.86 12.18 1.04
CA ILE A 116 -16.23 12.67 2.37
C ILE A 116 -17.48 13.56 2.28
N ASP A 117 -17.53 14.48 1.31
CA ASP A 117 -18.69 15.36 1.10
C ASP A 117 -19.97 14.57 0.78
N LYS A 118 -19.86 13.51 -0.02
CA LYS A 118 -20.98 12.59 -0.29
C LYS A 118 -21.42 11.84 0.96
N LEU A 119 -20.49 11.36 1.80
CA LEU A 119 -20.82 10.73 3.07
C LEU A 119 -21.54 11.70 4.00
N ARG A 120 -21.05 12.94 4.11
CA ARG A 120 -21.74 14.00 4.87
C ARG A 120 -23.13 14.26 4.32
N SER A 121 -23.31 14.25 3.00
CA SER A 121 -24.60 14.50 2.34
C SER A 121 -25.68 13.48 2.68
N VAL A 122 -25.31 12.22 2.94
CA VAL A 122 -26.20 11.11 3.28
C VAL A 122 -26.47 11.02 4.80
N GLY A 123 -25.79 11.84 5.61
CA GLY A 123 -26.06 11.95 7.05
C GLY A 123 -25.00 11.33 7.97
N TYR A 124 -23.80 11.02 7.48
CA TYR A 124 -22.69 10.70 8.39
C TYR A 124 -22.27 11.94 9.20
N SER A 125 -21.94 11.75 10.47
CA SER A 125 -21.41 12.84 11.33
C SER A 125 -19.97 13.19 10.96
N PHE A 126 -19.45 14.32 11.47
CA PHE A 126 -18.05 14.69 11.24
C PHE A 126 -17.12 13.65 11.88
N ASN A 127 -17.43 13.22 13.11
CA ASN A 127 -16.67 12.18 13.81
C ASN A 127 -16.76 10.81 13.13
N ASP A 128 -17.87 10.47 12.47
CA ASP A 128 -17.96 9.25 11.66
C ASP A 128 -16.93 9.31 10.50
N THR A 129 -16.88 10.43 9.79
CA THR A 129 -15.90 10.61 8.69
C THR A 129 -14.46 10.62 9.18
N GLN A 130 -14.22 11.20 10.36
CA GLN A 130 -12.90 11.24 10.98
C GLN A 130 -12.41 9.84 11.39
N THR A 131 -13.34 8.99 11.86
CA THR A 131 -13.06 7.59 12.21
C THR A 131 -12.69 6.77 10.98
N PHE A 132 -13.32 7.00 9.83
CA PHE A 132 -12.98 6.29 8.58
C PHE A 132 -11.58 6.60 8.06
N ILE A 133 -11.04 7.76 8.41
CA ILE A 133 -9.73 8.23 7.98
C ILE A 133 -8.66 8.12 9.07
N ASP A 134 -8.94 7.34 10.12
CA ASP A 134 -8.04 7.09 11.26
C ASP A 134 -7.58 8.35 12.01
N GLU A 135 -8.45 9.35 12.13
CA GLU A 135 -8.11 10.58 12.84
C GLU A 135 -8.84 10.70 14.20
N PRO A 136 -8.37 11.59 15.09
CA PRO A 136 -9.00 11.82 16.37
C PRO A 136 -10.36 12.48 16.21
N THR A 137 -11.38 11.92 16.87
CA THR A 137 -12.69 12.55 16.99
C THR A 137 -12.63 13.79 17.88
N ILE A 138 -13.49 14.76 17.62
CA ILE A 138 -13.62 15.97 18.44
C ILE A 138 -14.73 15.75 19.48
N ASP A 139 -14.45 16.07 20.75
CA ASP A 139 -15.42 16.01 21.85
C ASP A 139 -16.32 17.26 21.86
N GLU A 140 -17.03 17.47 20.77
CA GLU A 140 -17.99 18.56 20.63
C GLU A 140 -19.31 18.02 20.08
N GLU A 141 -20.43 18.51 20.62
CA GLU A 141 -21.75 17.99 20.29
C GLU A 141 -22.05 18.11 18.79
N TRP A 142 -21.60 19.19 18.14
CA TRP A 142 -21.79 19.40 16.71
C TRP A 142 -21.05 18.37 15.85
N ALA A 143 -19.92 17.84 16.33
CA ALA A 143 -19.11 16.88 15.58
C ALA A 143 -19.81 15.53 15.42
N ASN A 144 -20.73 15.20 16.34
CA ASN A 144 -21.59 14.02 16.29
C ASN A 144 -22.97 14.28 15.64
N LYS A 145 -23.30 15.54 15.34
CA LYS A 145 -24.58 15.87 14.67
C LYS A 145 -24.60 15.36 13.23
N ARG A 146 -25.72 14.74 12.88
CA ARG A 146 -26.01 14.21 11.55
C ARG A 146 -26.87 15.21 10.80
N PHE A 147 -26.40 15.63 9.63
CA PHE A 147 -27.12 16.53 8.75
C PHE A 147 -27.35 15.79 7.44
N ILE A 148 -28.61 15.68 7.01
CA ILE A 148 -28.97 15.08 5.73
C ILE A 148 -29.28 16.23 4.77
N THR A 149 -28.68 16.21 3.59
CA THR A 149 -29.00 17.19 2.55
C THR A 149 -30.42 16.98 2.06
N LYS A 150 -31.10 18.06 1.64
CA LYS A 150 -32.49 18.01 1.16
C LYS A 150 -32.73 16.97 0.06
N ASN A 151 -31.69 16.61 -0.70
CA ASN A 151 -31.74 15.61 -1.77
C ASN A 151 -32.02 14.17 -1.29
N TYR A 152 -31.79 13.88 -0.01
CA TYR A 152 -31.96 12.53 0.58
C TYR A 152 -32.96 12.51 1.74
N GLN A 153 -33.65 13.61 2.00
CA GLN A 153 -34.78 13.62 2.94
C GLN A 153 -35.96 12.91 2.27
N ASP A 154 -36.53 11.91 2.95
CA ASP A 154 -37.80 11.33 2.52
C ASP A 154 -38.83 12.46 2.36
N MET A 155 -39.56 12.51 1.25
CA MET A 155 -40.66 13.48 0.99
C MET A 155 -41.78 13.44 2.06
N LYS A 156 -41.70 12.55 3.06
CA LYS A 156 -42.61 12.47 4.20
C LYS A 156 -42.23 13.38 5.38
N PHE A 157 -41.08 14.05 5.33
CA PHE A 157 -40.66 15.02 6.36
C PHE A 157 -41.08 16.47 6.07
N ASP A 158 -42.05 16.69 5.17
CA ASP A 158 -42.56 18.03 4.83
C ASP A 158 -43.78 18.47 5.68
N GLU A 159 -43.96 17.88 6.86
CA GLU A 159 -44.85 18.41 7.90
C GLU A 159 -44.02 18.92 9.09
N GLN A 160 -43.35 20.06 8.91
CA GLN A 160 -43.11 21.09 9.94
C GLN A 160 -42.08 22.12 9.45
N GLN A 161 -42.52 23.04 8.59
CA GLN A 161 -42.13 24.45 8.71
C GLN A 161 -43.40 25.28 8.46
N GLU A 162 -44.18 25.46 9.52
CA GLU A 162 -45.11 26.59 9.58
C GLU A 162 -44.31 27.87 9.36
N GLY A 163 -44.86 28.73 8.50
CA GLY A 163 -44.23 29.97 8.07
C GLY A 163 -43.93 30.92 9.22
N GLY A 164 -42.92 31.75 8.99
CA GLY A 164 -42.70 32.98 9.72
C GLY A 164 -42.29 34.05 8.72
N ASP A 165 -42.96 35.20 8.79
CA ASP A 165 -42.83 36.39 7.94
C ASP A 165 -41.39 36.86 7.66
#